data_AF-A0A9X3IZ36-F1
#
_entry.id   AF-A0A9X3IZ36-F1
#
_cell.length_a   1.000
_cell.length_b   1.000
_cell.length_c   1.000
_cell.angle_alpha   90.00
_cell.angle_beta   90.00
_cell.angle_gamma   90.00
#
_symmetry.space_group_name_H-M   'P 1'
#
loop_
_entity.id
_entity.type
_entity.pdbx_description
1 polymer ?
#
loop_
_entity_poly.entity_id
_entity_poly.type
_entity_poly.pdbx_seq_one_letter_code
_entity_poly.pdbx_strand_id
1 'polypeptide(L)'
;MVSTLGGTVAFVDRADEAVLSGPELVVGLGVGAFEHARLYAHLTGRACEFAEDLERLAAFPEAAVVVTTYAFVDERLLDQLYDRYPLTSAPGLIFSYDDADLSLQVLTRAAALHCSHRHFEYRRVDINTNIEFGAHMAPEFSIVGAQATPAEFRRALASNAGLLTLYSHSDGIDAYLRDGLVLCPMEGADLDVQPAPSCVVTGYCQRCSRPMSEVLGTETLLHPRAVKAHVLVYCVCWGLYPSQHMYSPAYALSRRLLESFTVGALVTSWEINIQRLPLTARLFHDVARGLPLGEALARHLSSPEARGNYHKLCLIGDPGVRLEPLDVPDPLAGVQAFQNPRHRRHAASRGSPCCG
;
A
#
# COMPACT_ATOMS: atom_id res chain seq x y z
N MET A 1 -24.86 -25.71 8.23
CA MET A 1 -25.08 -24.28 7.92
C MET A 1 -24.66 -23.50 9.15
N VAL A 2 -23.39 -23.08 9.22
CA VAL A 2 -22.86 -22.32 10.36
C VAL A 2 -22.75 -20.88 9.89
N SER A 3 -23.54 -20.01 10.51
CA SER A 3 -23.54 -18.57 10.28
C SER A 3 -22.73 -17.94 11.41
N THR A 4 -21.49 -17.59 11.12
CA THR A 4 -20.66 -16.72 11.97
C THR A 4 -19.96 -15.73 11.05
N LEU A 5 -20.10 -14.43 11.32
CA LEU A 5 -19.43 -13.27 10.68
C LEU A 5 -20.04 -12.65 9.40
N GLY A 6 -21.33 -12.81 9.12
CA GLY A 6 -22.05 -11.89 8.20
C GLY A 6 -21.59 -11.86 6.74
N GLY A 7 -20.66 -12.73 6.34
CA GLY A 7 -20.25 -12.97 4.96
C GLY A 7 -20.91 -14.23 4.41
N THR A 8 -21.35 -14.19 3.16
CA THR A 8 -21.82 -15.39 2.45
C THR A 8 -20.61 -16.09 1.85
N VAL A 9 -20.27 -17.28 2.35
CA VAL A 9 -19.29 -18.15 1.70
C VAL A 9 -20.00 -18.83 0.53
N ALA A 10 -19.72 -18.38 -0.69
CA ALA A 10 -20.14 -19.06 -1.90
C ALA A 10 -19.00 -19.97 -2.38
N PHE A 11 -19.31 -21.25 -2.62
CA PHE A 11 -18.40 -22.14 -3.33
C PHE A 11 -18.38 -21.70 -4.79
N VAL A 12 -17.21 -21.31 -5.30
CA VAL A 12 -16.97 -21.08 -6.72
C VAL A 12 -16.48 -22.39 -7.31
N ASP A 13 -17.15 -22.87 -8.37
CA ASP A 13 -16.92 -24.19 -8.95
C ASP A 13 -15.52 -24.37 -9.56
N ARG A 14 -14.80 -23.27 -9.83
CA ARG A 14 -13.38 -23.24 -10.18
C ARG A 14 -12.74 -21.94 -9.70
N ALA A 15 -11.64 -22.04 -8.95
CA ALA A 15 -10.63 -21.00 -9.03
C ALA A 15 -10.06 -21.11 -10.44
N ASP A 16 -10.08 -20.03 -11.22
CA ASP A 16 -9.48 -20.03 -12.55
C ASP A 16 -8.06 -20.60 -12.46
N GLU A 17 -7.68 -21.46 -13.39
CA GLU A 17 -6.33 -22.03 -13.51
C GLU A 17 -5.35 -20.91 -13.92
N ALA A 18 -5.15 -19.92 -13.05
CA ALA A 18 -4.10 -18.96 -13.17
C ALA A 18 -2.79 -19.74 -13.03
N VAL A 19 -2.11 -19.94 -14.15
CA VAL A 19 -0.75 -20.47 -14.16
C VAL A 19 0.14 -19.46 -13.44
N LEU A 20 0.41 -19.70 -12.17
CA LEU A 20 1.50 -19.05 -11.45
C LEU A 20 2.79 -19.46 -12.16
N SER A 21 3.53 -18.49 -12.69
CA SER A 21 4.72 -18.76 -13.50
C SER A 21 5.89 -19.17 -12.59
N GLY A 22 6.15 -20.48 -12.50
CA GLY A 22 7.30 -21.08 -11.81
C GLY A 22 7.04 -21.43 -10.33
N PRO A 23 7.81 -22.35 -9.72
CA PRO A 23 7.72 -22.63 -8.29
C PRO A 23 8.34 -21.45 -7.52
N GLU A 24 7.54 -20.41 -7.35
CA GLU A 24 7.88 -19.28 -6.48
C GLU A 24 8.05 -19.77 -5.04
N LEU A 25 9.03 -19.19 -4.33
CA LEU A 25 9.39 -19.60 -2.97
C LEU A 25 8.67 -18.74 -1.93
N VAL A 26 8.01 -19.37 -0.97
CA VAL A 26 7.52 -18.76 0.27
C VAL A 26 8.51 -19.06 1.39
N VAL A 27 8.94 -18.05 2.15
CA VAL A 27 9.81 -18.24 3.31
C VAL A 27 9.05 -17.84 4.58
N GLY A 28 8.97 -18.75 5.55
CA GLY A 28 8.57 -18.41 6.91
C GLY A 28 9.75 -17.85 7.68
N LEU A 29 9.67 -16.60 8.12
CA LEU A 29 10.69 -15.93 8.92
C LEU A 29 10.30 -15.95 10.41
N GLY A 30 11.15 -16.58 11.23
CA GLY A 30 10.93 -16.76 12.66
C GLY A 30 10.02 -17.95 12.99
N VAL A 31 10.26 -18.57 14.15
CA VAL A 31 9.62 -19.84 14.56
C VAL A 31 8.08 -19.77 14.54
N GLY A 32 7.49 -18.64 14.91
CA GLY A 32 6.04 -18.45 14.95
C GLY A 32 5.35 -18.36 13.57
N ALA A 33 6.12 -18.14 12.50
CA ALA A 33 5.55 -17.91 11.17
C ALA A 33 5.58 -19.13 10.24
N PHE A 34 6.37 -20.17 10.55
CA PHE A 34 6.62 -21.25 9.60
C PHE A 34 5.38 -22.04 9.20
N GLU A 35 4.52 -22.42 10.17
CA GLU A 35 3.29 -23.14 9.84
C GLU A 35 2.31 -22.29 9.02
N HIS A 36 2.29 -20.97 9.24
CA HIS A 36 1.52 -20.01 8.45
C HIS A 36 2.08 -19.87 7.03
N ALA A 37 3.42 -19.86 6.89
CA ALA A 37 4.10 -19.88 5.60
C ALA A 37 3.78 -21.16 4.80
N ARG A 38 3.81 -22.32 5.47
CA ARG A 38 3.43 -23.61 4.86
C ARG A 38 1.99 -23.63 4.39
N LEU A 39 1.06 -23.10 5.20
CA LEU A 39 -0.34 -22.95 4.80
C LEU A 39 -0.46 -22.05 3.56
N TYR A 40 0.21 -20.89 3.56
CA TYR A 40 0.20 -19.97 2.43
C TYR A 40 0.76 -20.61 1.15
N ALA A 41 1.90 -21.30 1.27
CA ALA A 41 2.53 -22.01 0.18
C ALA A 41 1.60 -23.10 -0.40
N HIS A 42 0.92 -23.86 0.48
CA HIS A 42 -0.08 -24.84 0.06
C HIS A 42 -1.25 -24.21 -0.70
N LEU A 43 -1.82 -23.11 -0.17
CA LEU A 43 -2.95 -22.40 -0.78
C LEU A 43 -2.59 -21.76 -2.12
N THR A 44 -1.31 -21.45 -2.35
CA THR A 44 -0.82 -20.79 -3.57
C THR A 44 0.01 -21.71 -4.46
N GLY A 45 0.10 -23.01 -4.17
CA GLY A 45 0.86 -23.96 -5.00
C GLY A 45 2.37 -23.69 -5.07
N ARG A 46 2.93 -23.04 -4.05
CA ARG A 46 4.33 -22.61 -3.98
C ARG A 46 5.19 -23.52 -3.10
N ALA A 47 6.51 -23.43 -3.26
CA ALA A 47 7.46 -24.07 -2.35
C ALA A 47 7.53 -23.31 -1.02
N CYS A 48 7.90 -23.99 0.07
CA CYS A 48 8.05 -23.37 1.39
C CYS A 48 9.41 -23.70 2.00
N GLU A 49 10.11 -22.68 2.48
CA GLU A 49 11.34 -22.80 3.25
C GLU A 49 11.21 -22.09 4.60
N PHE A 50 12.16 -22.38 5.51
CA PHE A 50 12.24 -21.76 6.83
C PHE A 50 13.52 -20.94 6.98
N ALA A 51 13.37 -19.73 7.51
CA ALA A 51 14.47 -18.91 7.99
C ALA A 51 14.22 -18.54 9.46
N GLU A 52 15.15 -18.91 10.35
CA GLU A 52 15.02 -18.58 11.77
C GLU A 52 15.17 -17.06 12.02
N ASP A 53 16.01 -16.40 11.22
CA ASP A 53 16.34 -14.98 11.33
C ASP A 53 16.64 -14.35 9.95
N LEU A 54 16.99 -13.05 9.97
CA LEU A 54 17.32 -12.29 8.76
C LEU A 54 18.58 -12.79 8.04
N GLU A 55 19.56 -13.32 8.78
CA GLU A 55 20.80 -13.85 8.21
C GLU A 55 20.51 -15.11 7.39
N ARG A 56 19.68 -16.01 7.93
CA ARG A 56 19.21 -17.19 7.20
C ARG A 56 18.32 -16.82 6.02
N LEU A 57 17.48 -15.79 6.14
CA LEU A 57 16.66 -15.28 5.04
C LEU A 57 17.52 -14.85 3.84
N ALA A 58 18.74 -14.34 4.07
CA ALA A 58 19.64 -13.93 3.00
C ALA A 58 20.07 -15.09 2.08
N ALA A 59 19.95 -16.35 2.53
CA ALA A 59 20.18 -17.53 1.71
C ALA A 59 19.08 -17.79 0.67
N PHE A 60 17.97 -17.05 0.72
CA PHE A 60 16.82 -17.17 -0.18
C PHE A 60 16.58 -15.86 -0.96
N PRO A 61 17.51 -15.43 -1.83
CA PRO A 61 17.37 -14.18 -2.58
C PRO A 61 16.18 -14.16 -3.56
N GLU A 62 15.64 -15.35 -3.90
CA GLU A 62 14.51 -15.53 -4.80
C GLU A 62 13.17 -15.73 -4.07
N ALA A 63 13.11 -15.45 -2.76
CA ALA A 63 11.86 -15.51 -2.01
C ALA A 63 10.82 -14.57 -2.65
N ALA A 64 9.73 -15.13 -3.14
CA ALA A 64 8.61 -14.36 -3.69
C ALA A 64 7.76 -13.77 -2.57
N VAL A 65 7.57 -14.53 -1.49
CA VAL A 65 6.79 -14.10 -0.32
C VAL A 65 7.53 -14.43 0.96
N VAL A 66 7.60 -13.48 1.88
CA VAL A 66 8.06 -13.69 3.25
C VAL A 66 6.85 -13.60 4.18
N VAL A 67 6.58 -14.68 4.90
CA VAL A 67 5.55 -14.71 5.95
C VAL A 67 6.23 -14.59 7.30
N THR A 68 5.81 -13.63 8.13
CA THR A 68 6.48 -13.32 9.40
C THR A 68 5.51 -12.77 10.44
N THR A 69 5.94 -12.63 11.69
CA THR A 69 5.26 -11.80 12.70
C THR A 69 5.77 -10.37 12.65
N TYR A 70 5.00 -9.41 13.19
CA TYR A 70 5.40 -8.01 13.23
C TYR A 70 6.73 -7.74 13.97
N ALA A 71 7.13 -8.63 14.89
CA ALA A 71 8.40 -8.53 15.60
C ALA A 71 9.63 -8.45 14.67
N PHE A 72 9.56 -9.06 13.49
CA PHE A 72 10.63 -9.03 12.48
C PHE A 72 10.44 -7.94 11.42
N VAL A 73 9.33 -7.19 11.45
CA VAL A 73 9.05 -6.13 10.47
C VAL A 73 9.74 -4.85 10.92
N ASP A 74 11.05 -4.79 10.67
CA ASP A 74 11.91 -3.64 10.94
C ASP A 74 12.56 -3.09 9.65
N GLU A 75 13.29 -1.98 9.77
CA GLU A 75 13.99 -1.36 8.64
C GLU A 75 15.01 -2.31 8.01
N ARG A 76 15.65 -3.20 8.79
CA ARG A 76 16.65 -4.15 8.27
C ARG A 76 16.01 -5.18 7.35
N LEU A 77 14.86 -5.74 7.74
CA LEU A 77 14.11 -6.64 6.86
C LEU A 77 13.70 -5.91 5.57
N LEU A 78 13.16 -4.70 5.69
CA LEU A 78 12.65 -3.96 4.54
C LEU A 78 13.78 -3.54 3.58
N ASP A 79 14.90 -3.04 4.08
CA ASP A 79 16.08 -2.75 3.25
C ASP A 79 16.64 -4.05 2.63
N GLN A 80 16.67 -5.16 3.38
CA GLN A 80 17.09 -6.45 2.84
C GLN A 80 16.19 -6.93 1.70
N LEU A 81 14.89 -6.67 1.74
CA LEU A 81 13.95 -7.10 0.70
C LEU A 81 13.90 -6.16 -0.51
N TYR A 82 14.01 -4.85 -0.29
CA TYR A 82 13.65 -3.84 -1.29
C TYR A 82 14.81 -2.91 -1.71
N ASP A 83 15.91 -2.83 -0.96
CA ASP A 83 17.10 -2.01 -1.32
C ASP A 83 18.17 -2.82 -2.06
N ARG A 84 17.74 -3.89 -2.76
CA ARG A 84 18.59 -4.67 -3.66
C ARG A 84 18.38 -4.16 -5.08
N TYR A 85 19.45 -4.06 -5.87
CA TYR A 85 19.32 -3.67 -7.28
C TYR A 85 20.21 -4.52 -8.19
N PRO A 86 19.72 -4.92 -9.37
CA PRO A 86 18.36 -4.74 -9.88
C PRO A 86 17.34 -5.71 -9.22
N LEU A 87 16.09 -5.27 -9.08
CA LEU A 87 14.96 -6.16 -8.73
C LEU A 87 14.25 -6.59 -10.01
N THR A 88 14.03 -7.89 -10.16
CA THR A 88 13.15 -8.44 -11.21
C THR A 88 11.70 -8.45 -10.76
N SER A 89 11.46 -8.80 -9.50
CA SER A 89 10.17 -8.73 -8.83
C SER A 89 10.39 -8.33 -7.36
N ALA A 90 9.55 -7.45 -6.83
CA ALA A 90 9.60 -7.05 -5.44
C ALA A 90 8.90 -8.12 -4.60
N PRO A 91 9.57 -8.69 -3.58
CA PRO A 91 8.97 -9.73 -2.75
C PRO A 91 7.76 -9.18 -1.99
N GLY A 92 6.77 -10.03 -1.75
CA GLY A 92 5.63 -9.73 -0.89
C GLY A 92 5.92 -10.02 0.58
N LEU A 93 5.42 -9.19 1.47
CA LEU A 93 5.46 -9.41 2.92
C LEU A 93 4.06 -9.73 3.44
N ILE A 94 3.91 -10.82 4.19
CA ILE A 94 2.66 -11.15 4.89
C ILE A 94 2.97 -11.24 6.38
N PHE A 95 2.28 -10.40 7.16
CA PHE A 95 2.43 -10.37 8.61
C PHE A 95 1.13 -9.89 9.27
N SER A 96 1.06 -10.08 10.58
CA SER A 96 0.03 -9.50 11.45
C SER A 96 0.69 -8.76 12.61
N TYR A 97 0.01 -7.74 13.13
CA TYR A 97 0.45 -7.01 14.33
C TYR A 97 0.28 -7.85 15.60
N ASP A 98 -0.74 -8.71 15.64
CA ASP A 98 -0.93 -9.72 16.67
C ASP A 98 -0.71 -11.11 16.08
N ASP A 99 0.11 -11.95 16.71
CA ASP A 99 0.49 -13.27 16.19
C ASP A 99 -0.72 -14.18 15.92
N ALA A 100 -1.80 -14.03 16.71
CA ALA A 100 -3.04 -14.78 16.55
C ALA A 100 -3.73 -14.54 15.19
N ASP A 101 -3.53 -13.37 14.59
CA ASP A 101 -4.19 -12.96 13.35
C ASP A 101 -3.39 -13.32 12.08
N LEU A 102 -2.19 -13.92 12.23
CA LEU A 102 -1.33 -14.25 11.09
C LEU A 102 -2.01 -15.24 10.13
N SER A 103 -2.76 -16.20 10.69
CA SER A 103 -3.57 -17.14 9.92
C SER A 103 -4.60 -16.43 9.04
N LEU A 104 -5.28 -15.41 9.56
CA LEU A 104 -6.28 -14.66 8.82
C LEU A 104 -5.65 -13.78 7.74
N GLN A 105 -4.47 -13.21 8.00
CA GLN A 105 -3.69 -12.51 6.98
C GLN A 105 -3.30 -13.45 5.83
N VAL A 106 -2.73 -14.62 6.14
CA VAL A 106 -2.39 -15.67 5.15
C VAL A 106 -3.60 -16.04 4.28
N LEU A 107 -4.75 -16.32 4.90
CA LEU A 107 -5.98 -16.67 4.19
C LEU A 107 -6.48 -15.51 3.30
N THR A 108 -6.45 -14.28 3.81
CA THR A 108 -6.91 -13.11 3.07
C THR A 108 -6.03 -12.81 1.86
N ARG A 109 -4.69 -12.90 2.00
CA ARG A 109 -3.76 -12.66 0.87
C ARG A 109 -3.85 -13.76 -0.18
N ALA A 110 -4.02 -15.02 0.24
CA ALA A 110 -4.24 -16.13 -0.70
C ALA A 110 -5.56 -15.95 -1.46
N ALA A 111 -6.64 -15.57 -0.75
CA ALA A 111 -7.91 -15.26 -1.37
C ALA A 111 -7.82 -14.08 -2.34
N ALA A 112 -7.08 -13.01 -1.98
CA ALA A 112 -6.84 -11.88 -2.88
C ALA A 112 -6.11 -12.32 -4.15
N LEU A 113 -5.06 -13.12 -4.06
CA LEU A 113 -4.35 -13.65 -5.23
C LEU A 113 -5.30 -14.39 -6.19
N HIS A 114 -6.14 -15.28 -5.66
CA HIS A 114 -7.08 -16.09 -6.45
C HIS A 114 -8.32 -15.35 -6.94
N CYS A 115 -8.70 -14.24 -6.29
CA CYS A 115 -9.86 -13.44 -6.64
C CYS A 115 -9.51 -12.23 -7.53
N SER A 116 -8.38 -12.28 -8.24
CA SER A 116 -7.86 -11.20 -9.11
C SER A 116 -8.75 -10.87 -10.32
N HIS A 117 -9.70 -11.75 -10.67
CA HIS A 117 -10.59 -11.63 -11.84
C HIS A 117 -12.00 -11.10 -11.52
N ARG A 118 -12.21 -10.46 -10.37
CA ARG A 118 -13.54 -9.95 -10.00
C ARG A 118 -13.90 -8.66 -10.75
N HIS A 119 -15.19 -8.48 -11.00
CA HIS A 119 -15.75 -7.18 -11.38
C HIS A 119 -15.61 -6.19 -10.20
N PHE A 120 -14.83 -5.15 -10.41
CA PHE A 120 -14.70 -4.01 -9.50
C PHE A 120 -15.70 -2.91 -9.88
N GLU A 121 -16.19 -2.12 -8.91
CA GLU A 121 -17.07 -0.96 -9.24
C GLU A 121 -16.29 0.06 -10.06
N TYR A 122 -15.04 0.29 -9.68
CA TYR A 122 -14.07 1.06 -10.43
C TYR A 122 -12.79 0.26 -10.62
N ARG A 123 -12.26 0.27 -11.84
CA ARG A 123 -10.97 -0.34 -12.14
C ARG A 123 -9.83 0.41 -11.45
N ARG A 124 -9.82 1.74 -11.54
CA ARG A 124 -8.83 2.61 -10.91
C ARG A 124 -9.48 3.86 -10.30
N VAL A 125 -9.10 4.15 -9.07
CA VAL A 125 -9.47 5.38 -8.34
C VAL A 125 -8.19 6.04 -7.84
N ASP A 126 -7.93 7.27 -8.28
CA ASP A 126 -6.79 8.06 -7.82
C ASP A 126 -7.26 9.20 -6.91
N ILE A 127 -6.88 9.13 -5.64
CA ILE A 127 -7.13 10.20 -4.67
C ILE A 127 -5.85 11.00 -4.49
N ASN A 128 -5.90 12.30 -4.81
CA ASN A 128 -4.79 13.21 -4.64
C ASN A 128 -5.20 14.47 -3.89
N THR A 129 -4.80 14.54 -2.62
CA THR A 129 -5.19 15.64 -1.71
C THR A 129 -4.41 16.92 -1.96
N ASN A 130 -3.42 16.90 -2.86
CA ASN A 130 -2.49 18.00 -3.12
C ASN A 130 -2.80 18.77 -4.42
N ILE A 131 -3.78 18.32 -5.21
CA ILE A 131 -4.14 18.97 -6.49
C ILE A 131 -5.55 19.54 -6.39
N GLU A 132 -5.69 20.81 -6.71
CA GLU A 132 -6.94 21.58 -6.62
C GLU A 132 -7.90 21.31 -7.79
N PHE A 133 -8.61 20.18 -7.72
CA PHE A 133 -9.78 19.92 -8.55
C PHE A 133 -10.84 19.15 -7.75
N GLY A 134 -12.05 19.05 -8.29
CA GLY A 134 -13.17 18.32 -7.69
C GLY A 134 -13.03 16.79 -7.82
N ALA A 135 -14.10 16.10 -8.18
CA ALA A 135 -14.06 14.68 -8.50
C ALA A 135 -14.58 14.41 -9.92
N HIS A 136 -14.00 13.41 -10.56
CA HIS A 136 -14.52 12.80 -11.77
C HIS A 136 -14.54 11.29 -11.55
N MET A 137 -15.74 10.70 -11.58
CA MET A 137 -15.92 9.27 -11.32
C MET A 137 -16.44 8.58 -12.59
N ALA A 138 -15.71 7.59 -13.08
CA ALA A 138 -16.11 6.72 -14.17
C ALA A 138 -15.57 5.29 -13.91
N PRO A 139 -16.28 4.22 -14.34
CA PRO A 139 -15.90 2.84 -14.02
C PRO A 139 -14.45 2.48 -14.35
N GLU A 140 -13.91 2.94 -15.48
CA GLU A 140 -12.53 2.62 -15.88
C GLU A 140 -11.48 3.45 -15.13
N PHE A 141 -11.78 4.72 -14.88
CA PHE A 141 -10.86 5.63 -14.24
C PHE A 141 -11.61 6.73 -13.51
N SER A 142 -11.34 6.84 -12.23
CA SER A 142 -11.86 7.88 -11.35
C SER A 142 -10.71 8.65 -10.71
N ILE A 143 -10.91 9.95 -10.50
CA ILE A 143 -9.93 10.82 -9.88
C ILE A 143 -10.63 11.78 -8.91
N VAL A 144 -10.04 11.98 -7.73
CA VAL A 144 -10.56 12.80 -6.63
C VAL A 144 -9.48 13.75 -6.14
N GLY A 145 -9.75 15.05 -6.23
CA GLY A 145 -8.82 16.11 -5.84
C GLY A 145 -9.20 16.79 -4.52
N ALA A 146 -8.40 17.78 -4.12
CA ALA A 146 -8.55 18.50 -2.86
C ALA A 146 -9.89 19.26 -2.71
N GLN A 147 -10.53 19.62 -3.83
CA GLN A 147 -11.81 20.35 -3.83
C GLN A 147 -13.04 19.42 -3.85
N ALA A 148 -12.83 18.10 -3.95
CA ALA A 148 -13.94 17.14 -3.87
C ALA A 148 -14.62 17.17 -2.49
N THR A 149 -15.93 16.98 -2.46
CA THR A 149 -16.76 16.98 -1.25
C THR A 149 -16.41 15.80 -0.32
N PRO A 150 -16.71 15.86 0.99
CA PRO A 150 -16.46 14.73 1.89
C PRO A 150 -17.19 13.45 1.46
N ALA A 151 -18.40 13.59 0.89
CA ALA A 151 -19.15 12.47 0.34
C ALA A 151 -18.44 11.80 -0.84
N GLU A 152 -17.79 12.57 -1.71
CA GLU A 152 -17.00 12.04 -2.84
C GLU A 152 -15.76 11.29 -2.37
N PHE A 153 -15.04 11.81 -1.37
CA PHE A 153 -13.92 11.10 -0.74
C PHE A 153 -14.35 9.76 -0.12
N ARG A 154 -15.45 9.76 0.65
CA ARG A 154 -15.99 8.54 1.27
C ARG A 154 -16.42 7.53 0.22
N ARG A 155 -17.13 7.98 -0.82
CA ARG A 155 -17.52 7.12 -1.94
C ARG A 155 -16.29 6.51 -2.60
N ALA A 156 -15.29 7.31 -2.93
CA ALA A 156 -14.07 6.84 -3.59
C ALA A 156 -13.30 5.80 -2.76
N LEU A 157 -13.13 6.05 -1.45
CA LEU A 157 -12.45 5.12 -0.54
C LEU A 157 -13.24 3.82 -0.35
N ALA A 158 -14.57 3.88 -0.33
CA ALA A 158 -15.45 2.73 -0.10
C ALA A 158 -15.82 1.94 -1.37
N SER A 159 -15.30 2.34 -2.52
CA SER A 159 -15.81 1.94 -3.84
C SER A 159 -15.40 0.56 -4.34
N ASN A 160 -14.77 -0.29 -3.53
CA ASN A 160 -14.28 -1.62 -3.96
C ASN A 160 -13.49 -1.53 -5.28
N ALA A 161 -12.48 -0.68 -5.32
CA ALA A 161 -11.68 -0.43 -6.51
C ALA A 161 -10.74 -1.61 -6.82
N GLY A 162 -10.44 -1.85 -8.09
CA GLY A 162 -9.33 -2.73 -8.47
C GLY A 162 -8.00 -2.15 -7.98
N LEU A 163 -7.70 -0.93 -8.40
CA LEU A 163 -6.59 -0.13 -7.88
C LEU A 163 -7.12 1.13 -7.22
N LEU A 164 -6.78 1.35 -5.95
CA LEU A 164 -6.95 2.61 -5.26
C LEU A 164 -5.58 3.22 -5.00
N THR A 165 -5.35 4.46 -5.43
CA THR A 165 -4.15 5.22 -5.05
C THR A 165 -4.57 6.34 -4.11
N LEU A 166 -3.79 6.54 -3.04
CA LEU A 166 -4.03 7.60 -2.07
C LEU A 166 -2.74 8.38 -1.84
N TYR A 167 -2.68 9.60 -2.38
CA TYR A 167 -1.64 10.57 -2.06
C TYR A 167 -2.10 11.51 -0.99
N SER A 168 -1.34 11.56 0.09
CA SER A 168 -1.63 12.40 1.24
C SER A 168 -0.35 12.65 2.05
N HIS A 169 -0.49 13.42 3.12
CA HIS A 169 0.51 13.50 4.17
C HIS A 169 0.08 12.63 5.35
N SER A 170 1.01 11.81 5.83
CA SER A 170 0.84 10.96 7.01
C SER A 170 2.12 10.95 7.81
N ASP A 171 1.99 10.66 9.10
CA ASP A 171 3.06 10.33 10.04
C ASP A 171 3.00 8.85 10.47
N GLY A 172 2.18 8.04 9.80
CA GLY A 172 1.92 6.64 10.13
C GLY A 172 0.73 6.43 11.06
N ILE A 173 0.17 7.49 11.66
CA ILE A 173 -0.97 7.43 12.58
C ILE A 173 -2.27 7.85 11.89
N ASP A 174 -2.23 8.97 11.18
CA ASP A 174 -3.37 9.48 10.42
C ASP A 174 -2.95 9.95 9.03
N ALA A 175 -3.92 10.09 8.12
CA ALA A 175 -3.73 10.72 6.82
C ALA A 175 -4.71 11.86 6.63
N TYR A 176 -4.19 13.04 6.31
CA TYR A 176 -5.00 14.22 6.02
C TYR A 176 -5.62 14.10 4.62
N LEU A 177 -6.95 14.01 4.53
CA LEU A 177 -7.63 13.89 3.24
C LEU A 177 -7.99 15.27 2.69
N ARG A 178 -8.62 16.09 3.51
CA ARG A 178 -8.98 17.48 3.21
C ARG A 178 -9.43 18.19 4.48
N ASP A 179 -9.76 19.48 4.36
CA ASP A 179 -10.36 20.20 5.47
C ASP A 179 -11.65 19.52 5.94
N GLY A 180 -11.70 19.25 7.25
CA GLY A 180 -12.78 18.51 7.90
C GLY A 180 -12.84 16.99 7.61
N LEU A 181 -11.80 16.37 7.04
CA LEU A 181 -11.78 14.93 6.81
C LEU A 181 -10.38 14.30 6.97
N VAL A 182 -10.26 13.33 7.88
CA VAL A 182 -8.99 12.66 8.21
C VAL A 182 -9.20 11.15 8.22
N LEU A 183 -8.35 10.38 7.55
CA LEU A 183 -8.31 8.93 7.67
C LEU A 183 -7.56 8.57 8.95
N CYS A 184 -8.26 8.03 9.96
CA CYS A 184 -7.73 7.96 11.32
C CYS A 184 -8.21 6.71 12.08
N PRO A 185 -7.30 5.93 12.72
CA PRO A 185 -7.64 4.70 13.42
C PRO A 185 -8.11 4.92 14.87
N MET A 186 -8.19 6.17 15.35
CA MET A 186 -8.48 6.47 16.75
C MET A 186 -9.89 6.03 17.18
N GLU A 187 -10.84 5.99 16.25
CA GLU A 187 -12.14 5.40 16.52
C GLU A 187 -12.00 3.88 16.67
N GLY A 188 -12.16 3.37 17.89
CA GLY A 188 -11.98 1.95 18.22
C GLY A 188 -10.54 1.55 18.58
N ALA A 189 -9.61 2.50 18.68
CA ALA A 189 -8.30 2.24 19.30
C ALA A 189 -8.44 2.09 20.82
N ASP A 190 -7.62 1.21 21.40
CA ASP A 190 -7.41 1.17 22.85
C ASP A 190 -6.50 2.34 23.22
N LEU A 191 -7.08 3.37 23.85
CA LEU A 191 -6.41 4.63 24.17
C LEU A 191 -5.49 4.54 25.39
N ASP A 192 -5.51 3.41 26.11
CA ASP A 192 -4.66 3.18 27.28
C ASP A 192 -3.27 2.64 26.89
N VAL A 193 -3.11 2.17 25.64
CA VAL A 193 -1.85 1.60 25.15
C VAL A 193 -0.75 2.66 25.06
N GLN A 194 0.46 2.34 25.54
CA GLN A 194 1.63 3.20 25.50
C GLN A 194 2.75 2.63 24.60
N PRO A 195 3.62 3.47 24.02
CA PRO A 195 3.55 4.94 24.02
C PRO A 195 2.42 5.47 23.11
N ALA A 196 1.61 6.37 23.64
CA ALA A 196 0.47 6.95 22.93
C ALA A 196 0.86 8.20 22.11
N PRO A 197 0.15 8.50 21.00
CA PRO A 197 0.38 9.73 20.26
C PRO A 197 -0.13 10.96 20.98
N SER A 198 0.36 12.13 20.54
CA SER A 198 0.09 13.41 21.19
C SER A 198 -1.41 13.71 21.31
N CYS A 199 -2.24 13.33 20.33
CA CYS A 199 -3.68 13.55 20.39
C CYS A 199 -4.37 12.78 21.53
N VAL A 200 -3.88 11.58 21.85
CA VAL A 200 -4.38 10.75 22.95
C VAL A 200 -3.90 11.32 24.29
N VAL A 201 -2.61 11.66 24.38
CA VAL A 201 -2.01 12.23 25.61
C VAL A 201 -2.63 13.58 25.98
N THR A 202 -2.85 14.45 25.00
CA THR A 202 -3.35 15.83 25.23
C THR A 202 -4.86 15.94 25.20
N GLY A 203 -5.57 14.93 24.69
CA GLY A 203 -7.00 15.00 24.42
C GLY A 203 -7.39 15.98 23.31
N TYR A 204 -6.46 16.39 22.45
CA TYR A 204 -6.68 17.38 21.39
C TYR A 204 -6.25 16.88 20.00
N CYS A 205 -7.16 16.91 19.04
CA CYS A 205 -6.89 16.54 17.66
C CYS A 205 -6.26 17.72 16.90
N GLN A 206 -4.96 17.65 16.63
CA GLN A 206 -4.25 18.71 15.91
C GLN A 206 -4.71 18.86 14.45
N ARG A 207 -5.11 17.76 13.79
CA ARG A 207 -5.62 17.80 12.41
C ARG A 207 -6.95 18.56 12.28
N CYS A 208 -7.80 18.42 13.30
CA CYS A 208 -9.14 19.02 13.30
C CYS A 208 -9.20 20.32 14.13
N SER A 209 -8.10 20.69 14.81
CA SER A 209 -8.02 21.82 15.74
C SER A 209 -9.14 21.83 16.80
N ARG A 210 -9.47 20.66 17.35
CA ARG A 210 -10.59 20.46 18.29
C ARG A 210 -10.29 19.40 19.36
N PRO A 211 -10.95 19.43 20.54
CA PRO A 211 -10.86 18.36 21.51
C PRO A 211 -11.24 17.00 20.91
N MET A 212 -10.51 15.93 21.26
CA MET A 212 -10.79 14.57 20.78
C MET A 212 -12.22 14.12 21.12
N SER A 213 -12.74 14.52 22.27
CA SER A 213 -14.12 14.24 22.70
C SER A 213 -15.20 14.83 21.79
N GLU A 214 -14.87 15.86 21.00
CA GLU A 214 -15.79 16.45 20.03
C GLU A 214 -15.65 15.89 18.61
N VAL A 215 -14.56 15.17 18.35
CA VAL A 215 -14.17 14.71 17.00
C VAL A 215 -14.43 13.21 16.85
N LEU A 216 -14.18 12.43 17.91
CA LEU A 216 -14.49 11.00 17.97
C LEU A 216 -15.99 10.75 17.76
N GLY A 217 -16.33 9.76 16.94
CA GLY A 217 -17.71 9.42 16.60
C GLY A 217 -18.39 10.40 15.63
N THR A 218 -17.68 11.40 15.12
CA THR A 218 -18.18 12.28 14.05
C THR A 218 -17.73 11.77 12.68
N GLU A 219 -18.38 12.25 11.61
CA GLU A 219 -17.94 11.89 10.25
C GLU A 219 -16.62 12.58 9.81
N THR A 220 -16.01 13.40 10.67
CA THR A 220 -14.73 14.07 10.43
C THR A 220 -13.58 13.07 10.38
N LEU A 221 -13.65 12.02 11.22
CA LEU A 221 -12.70 10.93 11.22
C LEU A 221 -13.28 9.79 10.40
N LEU A 222 -12.59 9.43 9.33
CA LEU A 222 -12.93 8.26 8.55
C LEU A 222 -12.13 7.07 9.08
N HIS A 223 -12.84 6.04 9.53
CA HIS A 223 -12.20 4.81 9.97
C HIS A 223 -11.53 4.10 8.79
N PRO A 224 -10.31 3.55 8.94
CA PRO A 224 -9.60 2.80 7.89
C PRO A 224 -10.35 1.60 7.28
N ARG A 225 -11.34 1.03 7.97
CA ARG A 225 -12.21 -0.04 7.47
C ARG A 225 -13.10 0.42 6.31
N ALA A 226 -13.28 1.73 6.14
CA ALA A 226 -13.98 2.29 4.99
C ALA A 226 -13.21 2.10 3.69
N VAL A 227 -11.89 1.87 3.73
CA VAL A 227 -11.05 1.72 2.54
C VAL A 227 -11.24 0.33 1.95
N LYS A 228 -11.67 0.24 0.69
CA LYS A 228 -11.87 -1.02 -0.03
C LYS A 228 -11.16 -1.00 -1.36
N ALA A 229 -10.19 -1.89 -1.53
CA ALA A 229 -9.46 -2.02 -2.78
C ALA A 229 -8.87 -3.42 -2.95
N HIS A 230 -8.74 -3.90 -4.17
CA HIS A 230 -7.94 -5.09 -4.43
C HIS A 230 -6.46 -4.79 -4.24
N VAL A 231 -5.99 -3.67 -4.79
CA VAL A 231 -4.66 -3.10 -4.56
C VAL A 231 -4.80 -1.66 -4.05
N LEU A 232 -4.22 -1.38 -2.89
CA LEU A 232 -4.04 -0.02 -2.37
C LEU A 232 -2.59 0.39 -2.55
N VAL A 233 -2.33 1.47 -3.30
CA VAL A 233 -1.03 2.14 -3.29
C VAL A 233 -1.13 3.38 -2.43
N TYR A 234 -0.58 3.29 -1.22
CA TYR A 234 -0.66 4.30 -0.18
C TYR A 234 0.60 5.19 -0.19
N CYS A 235 0.44 6.34 -0.83
CA CYS A 235 1.51 7.26 -1.16
C CYS A 235 1.69 8.35 -0.10
N VAL A 236 2.29 7.96 1.04
CA VAL A 236 2.52 8.84 2.20
C VAL A 236 3.93 8.67 2.77
N CYS A 237 4.28 9.42 3.81
CA CYS A 237 5.41 9.10 4.69
C CYS A 237 4.98 8.09 5.76
N TRP A 238 5.86 7.18 6.15
CA TRP A 238 5.62 6.21 7.22
C TRP A 238 4.33 5.39 7.07
N GLY A 239 3.95 5.03 5.85
CA GLY A 239 2.67 4.35 5.64
C GLY A 239 2.63 2.94 6.25
N LEU A 240 3.77 2.27 6.35
CA LEU A 240 4.05 1.19 7.30
C LEU A 240 4.92 1.75 8.43
N TYR A 241 4.54 1.45 9.66
CA TYR A 241 5.33 1.76 10.85
C TYR A 241 6.13 0.50 11.24
N PRO A 242 7.47 0.49 11.12
CA PRO A 242 8.33 -0.55 11.69
C PRO A 242 8.17 -0.76 13.21
N SER A 243 8.59 -1.94 13.70
CA SER A 243 8.40 -2.35 15.11
C SER A 243 9.13 -1.49 16.16
N GLN A 244 10.10 -0.66 15.79
CA GLN A 244 10.99 0.08 16.70
C GLN A 244 10.72 1.59 16.81
N HIS A 245 9.47 2.03 16.63
CA HIS A 245 9.16 3.47 16.60
C HIS A 245 8.66 4.09 17.91
N MET A 246 8.48 5.42 17.88
CA MET A 246 8.10 6.27 19.03
C MET A 246 6.69 6.01 19.58
N TYR A 247 5.80 5.38 18.81
CA TYR A 247 4.41 5.13 19.18
C TYR A 247 4.08 3.65 19.10
N SER A 248 3.15 3.21 19.93
CA SER A 248 2.66 1.85 19.87
C SER A 248 2.03 1.55 18.50
N PRO A 249 2.33 0.38 17.89
CA PRO A 249 1.70 -0.07 16.66
C PRO A 249 0.18 -0.19 16.74
N ALA A 250 -0.40 -0.21 17.94
CA ALA A 250 -1.85 -0.16 18.16
C ALA A 250 -2.52 1.07 17.53
N TYR A 251 -1.78 2.17 17.37
CA TYR A 251 -2.24 3.42 16.76
C TYR A 251 -1.88 3.53 15.27
N ALA A 252 -1.16 2.56 14.70
CA ALA A 252 -0.72 2.63 13.32
C ALA A 252 -1.91 2.53 12.35
N LEU A 253 -1.94 3.43 11.37
CA LEU A 253 -2.95 3.42 10.33
C LEU A 253 -2.89 2.13 9.49
N SER A 254 -1.68 1.66 9.17
CA SER A 254 -1.45 0.40 8.46
C SER A 254 -2.05 -0.80 9.17
N ARG A 255 -1.99 -0.85 10.52
CA ARG A 255 -2.64 -1.92 11.30
C ARG A 255 -4.11 -2.04 10.98
N ARG A 256 -4.86 -0.93 11.07
CA ARG A 256 -6.31 -0.94 10.82
C ARG A 256 -6.68 -1.18 9.35
N LEU A 257 -5.81 -0.79 8.41
CA LEU A 257 -5.96 -1.12 6.99
C LEU A 257 -5.77 -2.63 6.74
N LEU A 258 -4.82 -3.28 7.42
CA LEU A 258 -4.59 -4.71 7.26
C LEU A 258 -5.64 -5.57 7.98
N GLU A 259 -6.13 -5.12 9.14
CA GLU A 259 -7.18 -5.78 9.94
C GLU A 259 -8.59 -5.64 9.36
N SER A 260 -8.81 -4.73 8.40
CA SER A 260 -10.12 -4.62 7.75
C SER A 260 -10.37 -5.76 6.76
N PHE A 261 -9.30 -6.39 6.26
CA PHE A 261 -9.33 -7.40 5.19
C PHE A 261 -10.04 -6.95 3.89
N THR A 262 -10.33 -5.65 3.78
CA THR A 262 -10.95 -5.02 2.61
C THR A 262 -9.94 -4.51 1.60
N VAL A 263 -8.65 -4.54 1.95
CA VAL A 263 -7.52 -4.27 1.08
C VAL A 263 -6.85 -5.59 0.75
N GLY A 264 -6.77 -5.98 -0.53
CA GLY A 264 -6.16 -7.26 -0.94
C GLY A 264 -4.63 -7.27 -0.85
N ALA A 265 -3.99 -6.22 -1.36
CA ALA A 265 -2.57 -5.94 -1.23
C ALA A 265 -2.33 -4.43 -1.00
N LEU A 266 -1.26 -4.09 -0.28
CA LEU A 266 -0.88 -2.72 0.06
C LEU A 266 0.55 -2.45 -0.38
N VAL A 267 0.76 -1.45 -1.24
CA VAL A 267 2.07 -0.87 -1.52
C VAL A 267 2.21 0.43 -0.76
N THR A 268 3.26 0.61 0.02
CA THR A 268 3.40 1.78 0.89
C THR A 268 4.86 2.09 1.19
N SER A 269 5.16 3.26 1.76
CA SER A 269 6.50 3.57 2.27
C SER A 269 6.68 3.07 3.71
N TRP A 270 7.92 2.88 4.13
CA TRP A 270 8.26 2.61 5.54
C TRP A 270 9.20 3.67 6.14
N GLU A 271 9.39 4.79 5.44
CA GLU A 271 10.21 5.92 5.87
C GLU A 271 9.64 7.24 5.35
N ILE A 272 10.29 8.36 5.70
CA ILE A 272 9.97 9.67 5.13
C ILE A 272 10.29 9.64 3.65
N ASN A 273 9.29 9.96 2.85
CA ASN A 273 9.39 9.75 1.41
C ASN A 273 8.73 10.92 0.66
N ILE A 274 9.53 11.64 -0.14
CA ILE A 274 9.04 12.76 -0.95
C ILE A 274 8.38 12.19 -2.20
N GLN A 275 7.11 11.85 -2.06
CA GLN A 275 6.33 11.32 -3.17
C GLN A 275 5.79 12.46 -4.05
N ARG A 276 5.96 12.31 -5.36
CA ARG A 276 5.37 13.20 -6.37
C ARG A 276 4.58 12.34 -7.33
N LEU A 277 3.36 12.74 -7.65
CA LEU A 277 2.49 12.03 -8.59
C LEU A 277 3.26 11.54 -9.85
N PRO A 278 4.01 12.39 -10.58
CA PRO A 278 4.82 11.95 -11.71
C PRO A 278 5.75 10.76 -11.47
N LEU A 279 6.38 10.67 -10.31
CA LEU A 279 7.37 9.64 -9.99
C LEU A 279 6.74 8.25 -9.98
N THR A 280 5.52 8.19 -9.46
CA THR A 280 4.75 6.98 -9.13
C THR A 280 3.64 6.69 -10.12
N ALA A 281 3.31 7.62 -11.02
CA ALA A 281 2.22 7.44 -11.96
C ALA A 281 2.47 6.27 -12.93
N ARG A 282 3.74 5.95 -13.23
CA ARG A 282 4.09 4.75 -14.00
C ARG A 282 3.77 3.46 -13.26
N LEU A 283 4.09 3.39 -11.97
CA LEU A 283 3.73 2.25 -11.11
C LEU A 283 2.23 1.99 -11.16
N PHE A 284 1.41 3.03 -10.99
CA PHE A 284 -0.05 2.87 -11.01
C PHE A 284 -0.57 2.42 -12.36
N HIS A 285 -0.01 2.98 -13.43
CA HIS A 285 -0.39 2.60 -14.76
C HIS A 285 -0.06 1.13 -15.02
N ASP A 286 1.14 0.68 -14.64
CA ASP A 286 1.56 -0.72 -14.77
C ASP A 286 0.66 -1.68 -13.96
N VAL A 287 0.26 -1.31 -12.75
CA VAL A 287 -0.73 -2.10 -11.96
C VAL A 287 -2.12 -2.06 -12.62
N ALA A 288 -2.57 -0.87 -13.05
CA ALA A 288 -3.87 -0.67 -13.67
C ALA A 288 -4.05 -1.39 -15.01
N ARG A 289 -2.98 -1.76 -15.70
CA ARG A 289 -3.02 -2.60 -16.93
C ARG A 289 -2.90 -4.09 -16.65
N GLY A 290 -2.83 -4.51 -15.39
CA GLY A 290 -2.77 -5.91 -14.98
C GLY A 290 -1.36 -6.52 -14.92
N LEU A 291 -0.31 -5.70 -14.80
CA LEU A 291 1.02 -6.24 -14.47
C LEU A 291 1.01 -6.80 -13.03
N PRO A 292 1.67 -7.94 -12.75
CA PRO A 292 1.88 -8.40 -11.38
C PRO A 292 2.48 -7.31 -10.50
N LEU A 293 1.95 -7.18 -9.29
CA LEU A 293 2.29 -6.10 -8.37
C LEU A 293 3.79 -6.07 -8.01
N GLY A 294 4.40 -7.25 -7.82
CA GLY A 294 5.83 -7.38 -7.56
C GLY A 294 6.68 -6.90 -8.73
N GLU A 295 6.31 -7.24 -9.97
CA GLU A 295 7.01 -6.76 -11.18
C GLU A 295 6.84 -5.25 -11.38
N ALA A 296 5.62 -4.73 -11.18
CA ALA A 296 5.34 -3.31 -11.30
C ALA A 296 6.16 -2.50 -10.29
N LEU A 297 6.21 -2.97 -9.03
CA LEU A 297 6.99 -2.34 -7.98
C LEU A 297 8.49 -2.45 -8.23
N ALA A 298 9.01 -3.61 -8.63
CA ALA A 298 10.43 -3.79 -8.97
C ALA A 298 10.89 -2.89 -10.12
N ARG A 299 10.08 -2.78 -11.17
CA ARG A 299 10.34 -1.88 -12.30
C ARG A 299 10.39 -0.43 -11.84
N HIS A 300 9.44 -0.02 -11.00
CA HIS A 300 9.39 1.32 -10.43
C HIS A 300 10.63 1.61 -9.58
N LEU A 301 10.93 0.78 -8.58
CA LEU A 301 12.09 0.95 -7.70
C LEU A 301 13.41 0.97 -8.47
N SER A 302 13.54 0.14 -9.51
CA SER A 302 14.74 0.08 -10.35
C SER A 302 14.88 1.26 -11.33
N SER A 303 13.84 2.09 -11.50
CA SER A 303 13.88 3.24 -12.41
C SER A 303 14.94 4.28 -11.98
N PRO A 304 15.60 4.97 -12.93
CA PRO A 304 16.51 6.06 -12.60
C PRO A 304 15.87 7.15 -11.73
N GLU A 305 14.59 7.43 -11.97
CA GLU A 305 13.81 8.43 -11.24
C GLU A 305 13.59 8.01 -9.78
N ALA A 306 13.14 6.78 -9.53
CA ALA A 306 12.95 6.27 -8.17
C ALA A 306 14.26 6.25 -7.39
N ARG A 307 15.33 5.70 -7.99
CA ARG A 307 16.66 5.65 -7.36
C ARG A 307 17.23 7.04 -7.10
N GLY A 308 17.09 7.96 -8.04
CA GLY A 308 17.55 9.34 -7.89
C GLY A 308 16.84 10.14 -6.80
N ASN A 309 15.65 9.69 -6.37
CA ASN A 309 14.88 10.28 -5.26
C ASN A 309 14.89 9.40 -4.00
N TYR A 310 15.71 8.34 -3.94
CA TYR A 310 15.73 7.35 -2.85
C TYR A 310 14.34 6.83 -2.51
N HIS A 311 13.58 6.47 -3.54
CA HIS A 311 12.18 6.14 -3.36
C HIS A 311 12.03 4.74 -2.75
N LYS A 312 11.67 4.65 -1.46
CA LYS A 312 11.47 3.38 -0.77
C LYS A 312 10.00 3.02 -0.60
N LEU A 313 9.59 1.90 -1.20
CA LEU A 313 8.23 1.36 -1.16
C LEU A 313 8.27 -0.17 -0.96
N CYS A 314 7.44 -0.69 -0.06
CA CYS A 314 7.31 -2.11 0.21
C CYS A 314 5.94 -2.63 -0.25
N LEU A 315 5.84 -3.95 -0.38
CA LEU A 315 4.62 -4.67 -0.72
C LEU A 315 4.18 -5.53 0.47
N ILE A 316 2.98 -5.26 0.97
CA ILE A 316 2.29 -6.10 1.95
C ILE A 316 1.19 -6.87 1.22
N GLY A 317 1.36 -8.17 1.09
CA GLY A 317 0.54 -9.05 0.27
C GLY A 317 1.37 -9.89 -0.69
N ASP A 318 0.74 -10.39 -1.75
CA ASP A 318 1.38 -11.27 -2.72
C ASP A 318 1.88 -10.49 -3.95
N PRO A 319 3.12 -10.74 -4.45
CA PRO A 319 3.63 -10.08 -5.66
C PRO A 319 2.89 -10.48 -6.93
N GLY A 320 2.21 -11.63 -6.94
CA GLY A 320 1.42 -12.13 -8.06
C GLY A 320 0.03 -11.50 -8.19
N VAL A 321 -0.42 -10.72 -7.19
CA VAL A 321 -1.69 -9.97 -7.29
C VAL A 321 -1.63 -9.05 -8.50
N ARG A 322 -2.69 -9.09 -9.32
CA ARG A 322 -2.85 -8.28 -10.53
C ARG A 322 -4.33 -8.05 -10.81
N LEU A 323 -4.62 -7.03 -11.62
CA LEU A 323 -5.95 -6.85 -12.19
C LEU A 323 -6.06 -7.62 -13.52
N GLU A 324 -7.28 -7.87 -13.99
CA GLU A 324 -7.52 -8.39 -15.34
C GLU A 324 -6.84 -7.48 -16.38
N PRO A 325 -6.04 -7.99 -17.33
CA PRO A 325 -5.36 -7.16 -18.32
C PRO A 325 -6.32 -6.29 -19.14
N LEU A 326 -5.98 -5.01 -19.29
CA LEU A 326 -6.74 -4.08 -20.14
C LEU A 326 -5.78 -3.13 -20.83
N ASP A 327 -6.08 -2.81 -22.09
CA ASP A 327 -5.36 -1.77 -22.84
C ASP A 327 -5.84 -0.39 -22.41
N VAL A 328 -5.32 0.05 -21.25
CA VAL A 328 -5.56 1.40 -20.74
C VAL A 328 -4.53 2.32 -21.38
N PRO A 329 -4.92 3.46 -21.98
CA PRO A 329 -3.96 4.46 -22.41
C PRO A 329 -3.11 4.94 -21.22
N ASP A 330 -1.80 5.11 -21.42
CA ASP A 330 -0.95 5.71 -20.39
C ASP A 330 -1.41 7.16 -20.19
N PRO A 331 -1.97 7.52 -19.01
CA PRO A 331 -2.47 8.87 -18.78
C PRO A 331 -1.35 9.93 -18.80
N LEU A 332 -0.08 9.50 -18.75
CA LEU A 332 1.08 10.37 -18.89
C LEU A 332 1.61 10.45 -20.33
N ALA A 333 1.10 9.63 -21.26
CA ALA A 333 1.51 9.68 -22.66
C ALA A 333 1.12 11.05 -23.26
N GLY A 334 2.10 11.97 -23.32
CA GLY A 334 1.93 13.30 -23.89
C GLY A 334 2.16 14.45 -22.91
N VAL A 335 2.27 14.20 -21.59
CA VAL A 335 2.60 15.26 -20.64
C VAL A 335 4.11 15.53 -20.68
N GLN A 336 4.53 16.42 -21.59
CA GLN A 336 5.93 16.86 -21.76
C GLN A 336 6.56 17.39 -20.47
N ALA A 337 5.76 17.84 -19.49
CA ALA A 337 6.24 18.29 -18.18
C ALA A 337 6.94 17.18 -17.37
N PHE A 338 6.76 15.90 -17.73
CA PHE A 338 7.46 14.77 -17.13
C PHE A 338 8.73 14.36 -17.89
N GLN A 339 8.98 14.95 -19.07
CA GLN A 339 10.23 14.78 -19.81
C GLN A 339 11.28 15.79 -19.30
N ASN A 340 11.96 15.40 -18.22
CA ASN A 340 13.25 15.90 -17.72
C ASN A 340 13.59 17.40 -17.97
N PRO A 341 13.31 18.32 -17.01
CA PRO A 341 13.66 19.74 -17.13
C PRO A 341 15.17 20.04 -17.21
N ARG A 342 16.03 19.06 -16.87
CA ARG A 342 17.48 19.27 -16.73
C ARG A 342 18.22 19.50 -18.05
N HIS A 343 17.60 19.25 -19.20
CA HIS A 343 18.22 19.58 -20.50
C HIS A 343 17.99 21.03 -20.99
N ARG A 344 17.20 21.86 -20.30
CA ARG A 344 16.96 23.26 -20.75
C ARG A 344 17.86 24.33 -20.11
N ARG A 345 18.67 24.02 -19.09
CA ARG A 345 19.51 25.03 -18.42
C ARG A 345 20.90 25.28 -19.02
N HIS A 346 21.29 24.62 -20.11
CA HIS A 346 22.59 24.85 -20.77
C HIS A 346 22.53 25.50 -22.16
N ALA A 347 21.35 25.90 -22.67
CA ALA A 347 21.24 26.54 -23.98
C ALA A 347 21.15 28.08 -23.97
N ALA A 348 21.15 28.74 -22.81
CA ALA A 348 20.93 30.19 -22.71
C ALA A 348 22.02 30.94 -21.91
N SER A 349 23.30 30.63 -22.15
CA SER A 349 24.41 31.48 -21.68
C SER A 349 25.66 31.33 -22.55
N ARG A 350 25.57 31.75 -23.83
CA ARG A 350 26.75 32.09 -24.62
C ARG A 350 26.49 33.39 -25.38
N GLY A 351 27.14 34.46 -24.89
CA GLY A 351 27.71 35.51 -25.74
C GLY A 351 26.85 36.73 -26.04
N SER A 352 26.87 37.72 -25.13
CA SER A 352 27.00 39.12 -25.56
C SER A 352 28.45 39.54 -25.30
N PRO A 353 29.23 39.93 -26.31
CA PRO A 353 30.54 40.54 -26.09
C PRO A 353 30.33 42.00 -25.66
N CYS A 354 30.83 42.37 -24.48
CA CYS A 354 30.97 43.77 -24.11
C CYS A 354 32.12 44.38 -24.93
N CYS A 355 31.79 45.34 -25.78
CA CYS A 355 32.72 46.36 -26.23
C CYS A 355 32.94 47.36 -25.09
N GLY A 356 34.20 47.64 -24.78
CA GLY A 356 34.65 48.66 -23.84
C GLY A 356 36.16 48.73 -23.87
#